data_AF-A0A820HHQ6-F1
#
_entry.id   AF-A0A820HHQ6-F1
#
_cell.length_a   1.000
_cell.length_b   1.000
_cell.length_c   1.000
_cell.angle_alpha   90.00
_cell.angle_beta   90.00
_cell.angle_gamma   90.00
#
_symmetry.space_group_name_H-M   'P 1'
#
loop_
_entity.id
_entity.type
_entity.pdbx_description
1 polymer ?
#
loop_
_entity_poly.entity_id
_entity_poly.type
_entity_poly.pdbx_seq_one_letter_code
_entity_poly.pdbx_strand_id
1 'polypeptide(L)'
;MVYSDKHRKINVTTDNVKIQATLRQLEQPISLFGEGPAERRKRLQNLISSLSNDEIAKILRPDQLQTARYWIAEYSLSRSKERIEKLKEYVAIPEVYRTANIQVLYRELRATTLHCSQLGDNLPLSYCEFNSNDQMVAVSS
;
A
#
# COMPACT_ATOMS: atom_id res chain seq x y z
N MET A 1 46.19 5.91 -8.40
CA MET A 1 45.30 6.31 -9.50
C MET A 1 44.06 6.94 -8.87
N VAL A 2 44.00 8.26 -8.96
CA VAL A 2 42.98 9.26 -8.54
C VAL A 2 41.74 8.77 -7.77
N TYR A 3 41.73 8.93 -6.44
CA TYR A 3 40.46 9.05 -5.71
C TYR A 3 39.95 10.48 -5.88
N SER A 4 38.93 10.65 -6.71
CA SER A 4 38.27 11.94 -6.93
C SER A 4 37.38 12.27 -5.73
N ASP A 5 37.87 13.11 -4.82
CA ASP A 5 37.15 13.69 -3.68
C ASP A 5 36.02 14.64 -4.11
N LYS A 6 34.91 14.08 -4.59
CA LYS A 6 33.62 14.77 -4.67
C LYS A 6 32.59 13.96 -3.90
N HIS A 7 32.60 14.11 -2.59
CA HIS A 7 31.55 13.57 -1.74
C HIS A 7 30.25 14.35 -1.98
N ARG A 8 29.28 13.71 -2.66
CA ARG A 8 27.92 14.23 -2.69
C ARG A 8 27.36 14.12 -1.29
N LYS A 9 26.84 15.23 -0.76
CA LYS A 9 26.05 15.20 0.48
C LYS A 9 24.72 14.50 0.18
N ILE A 10 24.65 13.20 0.46
CA ILE A 10 23.44 12.40 0.29
C ILE A 10 22.71 12.37 1.63
N ASN A 11 21.47 12.80 1.63
CA ASN A 11 20.65 12.75 2.83
C ASN A 11 20.13 11.31 3.02
N VAL A 12 20.66 10.64 4.04
CA VAL A 12 20.24 9.28 4.43
C VAL A 12 19.19 9.38 5.54
N THR A 13 18.33 8.37 5.68
CA THR A 13 17.33 8.29 6.77
C THR A 13 17.98 8.22 8.15
N THR A 14 17.32 8.75 9.19
CA THR A 14 17.75 8.64 10.61
C THR A 14 17.30 7.34 11.25
N ASP A 15 16.34 6.65 10.63
CA ASP A 15 15.77 5.40 11.14
C ASP A 15 16.78 4.25 11.07
N ASN A 16 17.18 3.75 12.23
CA ASN A 16 18.24 2.76 12.39
C ASN A 16 17.87 1.41 11.73
N VAL A 17 16.59 1.03 11.72
CA VAL A 17 16.11 -0.23 11.09
C VAL A 17 16.33 -0.17 9.58
N LYS A 18 15.99 0.96 8.97
CA LYS A 18 16.18 1.17 7.53
C LYS A 18 17.66 1.21 7.16
N ILE A 19 18.49 1.87 7.97
CA ILE A 19 19.95 1.91 7.78
C ILE A 19 20.53 0.49 7.77
N GLN A 20 20.17 -0.34 8.75
CA GLN A 20 20.61 -1.73 8.84
C GLN A 20 20.15 -2.56 7.64
N ALA A 21 18.90 -2.38 7.20
CA ALA A 21 18.38 -3.06 6.01
C ALA A 21 19.16 -2.68 4.75
N THR A 22 19.46 -1.40 4.54
CA THR A 22 20.27 -0.96 3.39
C THR A 22 21.72 -1.44 3.45
N LEU A 23 22.34 -1.52 4.63
CA LEU A 23 23.68 -2.09 4.79
C LEU A 23 23.70 -3.59 4.43
N ARG A 24 22.66 -4.33 4.85
CA ARG A 24 22.49 -5.74 4.47
C ARG A 24 22.31 -5.90 2.95
N GLN A 25 21.56 -4.99 2.31
CA GLN A 25 21.36 -5.00 0.86
C GLN A 25 22.64 -4.66 0.07
N LEU A 26 23.54 -3.89 0.68
CA LEU A 26 24.87 -3.58 0.15
C LEU A 26 25.93 -4.65 0.46
N GLU A 27 25.52 -5.78 1.06
CA GLU A 27 26.40 -6.85 1.51
C GLU A 27 27.49 -6.37 2.49
N GLN A 28 27.18 -5.30 3.23
CA GLN A 28 28.07 -4.73 4.24
C GLN A 28 27.69 -5.23 5.64
N PRO A 29 28.66 -5.33 6.56
CA PRO A 29 28.37 -5.59 7.97
C PRO A 29 27.33 -4.62 8.52
N ILE A 30 26.27 -5.17 9.14
CA ILE A 30 25.14 -4.40 9.67
C ILE A 30 25.59 -3.45 10.79
N SER A 31 26.50 -3.91 11.64
CA SER A 31 27.17 -3.10 12.65
C SER A 31 28.61 -3.58 12.81
N LEU A 32 29.52 -2.64 13.06
CA LEU A 32 30.87 -2.94 13.52
C LEU A 32 30.94 -2.93 15.05
N PHE A 33 31.99 -3.53 15.62
CA PHE A 33 32.23 -3.50 17.06
C PHE A 33 32.48 -2.06 17.53
N GLY A 34 31.76 -1.63 18.58
CA GLY A 34 31.84 -0.27 19.11
C GLY A 34 31.12 0.81 18.28
N GLU A 35 30.49 0.45 17.15
CA GLU A 35 29.85 1.43 16.25
C GLU A 35 28.51 1.95 16.79
N GLY A 36 28.45 3.27 17.04
CA GLY A 36 27.22 3.95 17.43
C GLY A 36 26.23 4.18 16.27
N PRO A 37 24.96 4.51 16.54
CA PRO A 37 23.96 4.81 15.50
C PRO A 37 24.36 5.94 14.52
N ALA A 38 24.97 6.99 15.04
CA ALA A 38 25.44 8.12 14.23
C ALA A 38 26.60 7.73 13.30
N GLU A 39 27.53 6.90 13.79
CA GLU A 39 28.67 6.41 13.01
C GLU A 39 28.22 5.45 11.92
N ARG A 40 27.28 4.55 12.22
CA ARG A 40 26.65 3.64 11.24
C ARG A 40 25.98 4.41 10.10
N ARG A 41 25.24 5.47 10.44
CA ARG A 41 24.64 6.37 9.45
C ARG A 41 25.70 7.04 8.58
N LYS A 42 26.78 7.54 9.19
CA LYS A 42 27.89 8.20 8.47
C LYS A 42 28.61 7.22 7.54
N ARG A 43 28.83 5.98 7.98
CA ARG A 43 29.40 4.91 7.14
C ARG A 43 28.50 4.62 5.94
N LEU A 44 27.20 4.47 6.16
CA LEU A 44 26.24 4.29 5.06
C LEU A 44 26.26 5.49 4.10
N GLN A 45 26.33 6.73 4.61
CA GLN A 45 26.47 7.92 3.76
C GLN A 45 27.72 7.87 2.89
N ASN A 46 28.86 7.47 3.46
CA ASN A 46 30.12 7.36 2.73
C ASN A 46 30.04 6.28 1.64
N LEU A 47 29.50 5.11 1.97
CA LEU A 47 29.30 4.00 1.02
C LEU A 47 28.39 4.41 -0.13
N ILE A 48 27.24 5.02 0.16
CA ILE A 48 26.30 5.49 -0.87
C ILE A 48 26.92 6.61 -1.71
N SER A 49 27.74 7.49 -1.10
CA SER A 49 28.44 8.55 -1.83
C SER A 49 29.45 8.01 -2.85
N SER A 50 29.95 6.79 -2.68
CA SER A 50 30.85 6.15 -3.66
C SER A 50 30.15 5.36 -4.76
N LEU A 51 28.84 5.11 -4.63
CA LEU A 51 28.06 4.34 -5.60
C LEU A 51 27.62 5.17 -6.80
N SER A 52 27.37 4.49 -7.91
CA SER A 52 26.75 5.08 -9.09
C SER A 52 25.27 5.42 -8.84
N ASN A 53 24.72 6.36 -9.61
CA ASN A 53 23.31 6.76 -9.47
C ASN A 53 22.33 5.58 -9.65
N ASP A 54 22.66 4.63 -10.52
CA ASP A 54 21.81 3.48 -10.84
C ASP A 54 21.77 2.47 -9.67
N GLU A 55 22.90 2.26 -8.99
CA GLU A 55 22.96 1.43 -7.78
C GLU A 55 22.16 2.06 -6.63
N ILE A 56 22.26 3.38 -6.47
CA ILE A 56 21.46 4.13 -5.48
C ILE A 56 19.96 3.96 -5.77
N ALA A 57 19.56 4.05 -7.03
CA ALA A 57 18.17 3.88 -7.43
C ALA A 57 17.65 2.46 -7.11
N LYS A 58 18.47 1.43 -7.29
CA LYS A 58 18.13 0.03 -6.99
C LYS A 58 17.97 -0.23 -5.49
N ILE A 59 18.82 0.38 -4.64
CA ILE A 59 18.72 0.27 -3.18
C ILE A 59 17.44 0.96 -2.67
N LEU A 60 17.14 2.14 -3.21
CA LEU A 60 15.97 2.91 -2.78
C LEU A 60 14.64 2.34 -3.31
N ARG A 61 14.70 1.50 -4.35
CA ARG A 61 13.53 0.89 -5.01
C ARG A 61 13.71 -0.63 -5.03
N PRO A 62 13.44 -1.34 -3.92
CA PRO A 62 13.51 -2.79 -3.91
C PRO A 62 12.56 -3.37 -4.97
N ASP A 63 13.10 -4.28 -5.79
CA ASP A 63 12.44 -4.84 -6.98
C ASP A 63 11.04 -5.42 -6.67
N GLN A 64 10.84 -5.97 -5.47
CA GLN A 64 9.55 -6.50 -5.02
C GLN A 64 8.46 -5.43 -4.90
N LEU A 65 8.79 -4.26 -4.34
CA LEU A 65 7.82 -3.16 -4.21
C LEU A 65 7.50 -2.54 -5.57
N GLN A 66 8.49 -2.46 -6.46
CA GLN A 66 8.28 -1.98 -7.82
C GLN A 66 7.34 -2.92 -8.59
N THR A 67 7.57 -4.23 -8.50
CA THR A 67 6.72 -5.25 -9.12
C THR A 67 5.30 -5.20 -8.58
N ALA A 68 5.14 -5.12 -7.24
CA ALA A 68 3.83 -4.98 -6.61
C ALA A 68 3.10 -3.71 -7.06
N ARG A 69 3.80 -2.57 -7.17
CA ARG A 69 3.21 -1.32 -7.68
C ARG A 69 2.76 -1.44 -9.12
N TYR A 70 3.56 -2.08 -9.97
CA TYR A 70 3.18 -2.31 -11.36
C TYR A 70 1.92 -3.18 -11.45
N TRP A 71 1.86 -4.28 -10.67
CA TRP A 71 0.68 -5.14 -10.61
C TRP A 71 -0.57 -4.42 -10.10
N ILE A 72 -0.45 -3.65 -9.01
CA ILE A 72 -1.55 -2.84 -8.48
C ILE A 72 -2.02 -1.83 -9.53
N ALA A 73 -1.09 -1.18 -10.23
CA ALA A 73 -1.42 -0.20 -11.26
C ALA A 73 -2.16 -0.86 -12.44
N GLU A 74 -1.65 -1.98 -12.97
CA GLU A 74 -2.25 -2.72 -14.07
C GLU A 74 -3.67 -3.20 -13.72
N TYR A 75 -3.84 -3.78 -12.52
CA TYR A 75 -5.14 -4.19 -11.99
C TYR A 75 -6.11 -3.00 -11.83
N SER A 76 -5.62 -1.88 -11.28
CA SER A 76 -6.46 -0.74 -10.89
C SER A 76 -6.83 0.17 -12.07
N LEU A 77 -5.94 0.34 -13.05
CA LEU A 77 -6.16 1.20 -14.21
C LEU A 77 -7.27 0.66 -15.11
N SER A 78 -7.23 -0.64 -15.41
CA SER A 78 -8.26 -1.31 -16.21
C SER A 78 -9.64 -1.18 -15.58
N ARG A 79 -9.74 -1.45 -14.27
CA ARG A 79 -11.00 -1.29 -13.50
C ARG A 79 -11.44 0.16 -13.39
N SER A 80 -10.51 1.10 -13.29
CA SER A 80 -10.84 2.53 -13.23
C SER A 80 -11.43 3.03 -14.56
N LYS A 81 -10.95 2.51 -15.68
CA LYS A 81 -11.54 2.76 -17.00
C LYS A 81 -12.99 2.27 -17.07
N GLU A 82 -13.22 1.00 -16.74
CA GLU A 82 -14.58 0.40 -16.74
C GLU A 82 -15.53 1.17 -15.81
N ARG A 83 -15.05 1.56 -14.62
CA ARG A 83 -15.82 2.37 -13.67
C ARG A 83 -16.22 3.72 -14.27
N ILE A 84 -15.31 4.41 -14.95
CA ILE A 84 -15.60 5.70 -15.60
C ILE A 84 -16.59 5.51 -16.75
N GLU A 85 -16.46 4.45 -17.54
CA GLU A 85 -17.38 4.13 -18.63
C GLU A 85 -18.80 3.90 -18.12
N LYS A 86 -18.98 3.05 -17.10
CA LYS A 86 -20.27 2.84 -16.43
C LYS A 86 -20.84 4.14 -15.85
N LEU A 87 -20.01 5.02 -15.30
CA LEU A 87 -20.45 6.33 -14.80
C LEU A 87 -20.91 7.25 -15.93
N LYS A 88 -20.21 7.26 -17.08
CA LYS A 88 -20.64 8.03 -18.26
C LYS A 88 -21.98 7.53 -18.79
N GLU A 89 -22.15 6.20 -18.88
CA GLU A 89 -23.43 5.58 -19.24
C GLU A 89 -24.53 5.99 -18.25
N TYR A 90 -24.26 5.91 -16.95
CA TYR A 90 -25.21 6.32 -15.93
C TYR A 90 -25.58 7.81 -16.02
N VAL A 91 -24.61 8.69 -16.28
CA VAL A 91 -24.85 10.14 -16.48
C VAL A 91 -25.64 10.41 -17.75
N ALA A 92 -25.48 9.59 -18.79
CA ALA A 92 -26.27 9.70 -20.02
C ALA A 92 -27.77 9.37 -19.78
N ILE A 93 -28.11 8.64 -18.70
CA ILE A 93 -29.50 8.38 -18.33
C ILE A 93 -30.14 9.69 -17.84
N PRO A 94 -31.32 10.08 -18.39
CA PRO A 94 -32.02 11.28 -17.94
C PRO A 94 -32.35 11.26 -16.44
N GLU A 95 -32.32 12.43 -15.82
CA GLU A 95 -32.46 12.59 -14.36
C GLU A 95 -33.75 11.98 -13.81
N VAL A 96 -34.86 12.07 -14.55
CA VAL A 96 -36.16 11.51 -14.14
C VAL A 96 -36.05 10.02 -13.82
N TYR A 97 -35.38 9.24 -14.67
CA TYR A 97 -35.18 7.80 -14.44
C TYR A 97 -34.22 7.53 -13.28
N ARG A 98 -33.16 8.33 -13.13
CA ARG A 98 -32.23 8.20 -11.99
C ARG A 98 -32.94 8.44 -10.67
N THR A 99 -33.74 9.50 -10.58
CA THR A 99 -34.53 9.83 -9.38
C THR A 99 -35.58 8.78 -9.09
N ALA A 100 -36.26 8.25 -10.12
CA ALA A 100 -37.21 7.15 -9.95
C ALA A 100 -36.53 5.88 -9.38
N ASN A 101 -35.36 5.50 -9.89
CA ASN A 101 -34.60 4.35 -9.37
C ASN A 101 -34.18 4.56 -7.91
N ILE A 102 -33.73 5.77 -7.56
CA ILE A 102 -33.40 6.13 -6.18
C ILE A 102 -34.63 6.04 -5.27
N GLN A 103 -35.80 6.47 -5.73
CA GLN A 103 -37.04 6.35 -4.95
C GLN A 103 -37.47 4.89 -4.72
N VAL A 104 -37.26 4.01 -5.70
CA VAL A 104 -37.46 2.56 -5.54
C VAL A 104 -36.51 2.01 -4.47
N LEU A 105 -35.22 2.32 -4.58
CA LEU A 105 -34.22 1.90 -3.60
C LEU A 105 -34.56 2.39 -2.18
N TYR A 106 -34.97 3.65 -2.03
CA TYR A 106 -35.39 4.18 -0.71
C TYR A 106 -36.62 3.49 -0.14
N ARG A 107 -37.52 3.01 -0.99
CA ARG A 107 -38.68 2.23 -0.54
C ARG A 107 -38.22 0.88 0.03
N GLU A 108 -37.30 0.20 -0.65
CA GLU A 108 -36.73 -1.06 -0.20
C GLU A 108 -35.96 -0.88 1.11
N LEU A 109 -35.10 0.13 1.20
CA LEU A 109 -34.34 0.45 2.43
C LEU A 109 -35.24 0.84 3.61
N ARG A 110 -36.43 1.41 3.37
CA ARG A 110 -37.39 1.67 4.46
C ARG A 110 -38.12 0.40 4.90
N ALA A 111 -38.23 -0.59 4.02
CA ALA A 111 -38.86 -1.86 4.33
C ALA A 111 -37.89 -2.86 4.97
N THR A 112 -36.58 -2.61 5.00
CA THR A 112 -35.61 -3.51 5.65
C THR A 112 -35.83 -3.53 7.15
N THR A 113 -36.20 -4.70 7.67
CA THR A 113 -36.34 -4.98 9.10
C THR A 113 -35.38 -6.10 9.51
N LEU A 114 -35.14 -6.27 10.81
CA LEU A 114 -34.40 -7.42 11.32
C LEU A 114 -35.09 -8.71 10.86
N HIS A 115 -34.44 -9.48 9.99
CA HIS A 115 -34.97 -10.75 9.52
C HIS A 115 -34.71 -11.87 10.54
N CYS A 116 -33.49 -11.93 11.07
CA CYS A 116 -33.08 -12.93 12.04
C CYS A 116 -31.93 -12.41 12.93
N SER A 117 -31.75 -13.05 14.07
CA SER A 117 -30.61 -12.84 14.98
C SER A 117 -29.97 -14.18 15.33
N GLN A 118 -28.65 -14.25 15.32
CA GLN A 118 -27.90 -15.46 15.67
C GLN A 118 -26.82 -15.13 16.70
N LEU A 119 -26.62 -16.02 17.67
CA LEU A 119 -25.53 -15.91 18.65
C LEU A 119 -24.20 -16.28 17.95
N GLY A 120 -23.20 -15.41 18.06
CA GLY A 120 -21.90 -15.58 17.41
C GLY A 120 -20.82 -16.16 18.33
N ASP A 121 -20.58 -15.53 19.48
CA ASP A 121 -19.58 -15.97 20.46
C ASP A 121 -19.94 -15.44 21.87
N ASN A 122 -19.19 -15.88 22.89
CA ASN A 122 -19.23 -15.37 24.25
C ASN A 122 -18.49 -14.03 24.39
N LEU A 123 -17.56 -13.72 23.49
CA LEU A 123 -16.90 -12.41 23.40
C LEU A 123 -17.68 -11.46 22.49
N PRO A 124 -17.53 -10.13 22.66
CA PRO A 124 -18.10 -9.16 21.74
C PRO A 124 -17.56 -9.37 20.31
N LEU A 125 -18.46 -9.47 19.33
CA LEU A 125 -18.06 -9.56 17.93
C LEU A 125 -17.35 -8.27 17.47
N SER A 126 -16.19 -8.42 16.85
CA SER A 126 -15.33 -7.32 16.40
C SER A 126 -15.55 -6.95 14.92
N TYR A 127 -15.90 -7.91 14.07
CA TYR A 127 -16.12 -7.70 12.64
C TYR A 127 -17.02 -8.77 12.02
N CYS A 128 -17.75 -8.41 10.96
CA CYS A 128 -18.47 -9.36 10.12
C CYS A 128 -18.43 -8.94 8.63
N GLU A 129 -18.28 -9.91 7.72
CA GLU A 129 -18.22 -9.67 6.27
C GLU A 129 -18.89 -10.80 5.49
N PHE A 130 -19.66 -10.44 4.46
CA PHE A 130 -20.22 -11.40 3.51
C PHE A 130 -19.15 -11.83 2.49
N ASN A 131 -19.19 -13.09 2.09
CA ASN A 131 -18.37 -13.55 0.98
C ASN A 131 -18.89 -12.98 -0.36
N SER A 132 -18.08 -13.06 -1.43
CA SER A 132 -18.38 -12.38 -2.70
C SER A 132 -19.65 -12.83 -3.44
N ASN A 133 -20.30 -13.91 -3.00
CA ASN A 133 -21.56 -14.41 -3.57
C ASN A 133 -22.74 -14.30 -2.59
N ASP A 134 -22.56 -13.59 -1.47
CA ASP A 134 -23.56 -13.33 -0.43
C ASP A 134 -24.19 -14.60 0.21
N GLN A 135 -23.53 -15.76 0.10
CA GLN A 135 -24.05 -17.03 0.65
C GLN A 135 -23.58 -17.32 2.08
N MET A 136 -22.46 -16.73 2.50
CA MET A 136 -21.85 -16.96 3.81
C MET A 136 -21.42 -15.64 4.44
N VAL A 137 -21.45 -15.60 5.77
CA VAL A 137 -20.92 -14.49 6.58
C VAL A 137 -19.78 -15.00 7.44
N ALA A 138 -18.65 -14.34 7.37
CA ALA A 138 -17.55 -14.51 8.31
C ALA A 138 -17.74 -13.57 9.50
N VAL A 139 -17.44 -14.05 10.70
CA VAL A 139 -17.56 -13.30 11.95
C VAL A 139 -16.26 -13.47 12.74
N SER A 140 -15.74 -12.38 13.32
CA SER A 140 -14.63 -12.41 14.28
C SER A 140 -15.08 -11.91 15.65
N SER A 141 -14.59 -12.52 16.72
CA SER A 141 -14.77 -12.12 18.13
C SER A 141 -13.42 -11.84 18.80
#